data_AF-A0A7W5MY71-F1
#
_entry.id   AF-A0A7W5MY71-F1
#
_cell.length_a   1.000
_cell.length_b   1.000
_cell.length_c   1.000
_cell.angle_alpha   90.00
_cell.angle_beta   90.00
_cell.angle_gamma   90.00
#
_symmetry.space_group_name_H-M   'P 1'
#
loop_
_entity.id
_entity.type
_entity.pdbx_description
1 polymer ?
#
loop_
_entity_poly.entity_id
_entity_poly.type
_entity_poly.pdbx_seq_one_letter_code
_entity_poly.pdbx_strand_id
1 'polypeptide(L)'
;MVMPTTTAPARKVRPLATGTRERLILEAEALFGERGIDGVTMRMICEAANQKFAGSVQYHFGDQLGLLYAVFEYREEQLQPQREALLKAGRKTGQLDNLRYLLRILFEPNFAMYEEKGVISYMRCHAAYLATHRPRGVPHPVDQGSPATRALREAMTLLEARLAALGPQLAAFRLECVGAMFLQGVTQYASSPEHSGMTARQFYDDMLDMMTQAISVLPRTPPRVCGDSA
;
A
#
# COMPACT_ATOMS: atom_id res chain seq x y z
N MET A 1 -15.43 1.49 67.76
CA MET A 1 -15.48 2.94 67.46
C MET A 1 -14.76 3.16 66.15
N VAL A 2 -15.42 3.84 65.24
CA VAL A 2 -15.18 3.90 63.78
C VAL A 2 -13.88 4.62 63.40
N MET A 3 -13.21 4.14 62.36
CA MET A 3 -12.61 4.99 61.31
C MET A 3 -12.92 4.31 59.97
N PRO A 4 -13.64 4.95 59.02
CA PRO A 4 -13.81 4.42 57.68
C PRO A 4 -12.68 4.98 56.80
N THR A 5 -11.84 4.13 56.24
CA THR A 5 -10.94 4.52 55.17
C THR A 5 -11.75 4.76 53.91
N THR A 6 -12.02 6.03 53.61
CA THR A 6 -12.54 6.49 52.32
C THR A 6 -11.47 6.26 51.26
N THR A 7 -11.57 5.16 50.53
CA THR A 7 -10.79 4.93 49.30
C THR A 7 -11.35 5.84 48.20
N ALA A 8 -10.61 6.89 47.85
CA ALA A 8 -10.90 7.71 46.68
C ALA A 8 -10.88 6.83 45.40
N PRO A 9 -11.78 7.05 44.42
CA PRO A 9 -11.78 6.23 43.22
C PRO A 9 -10.50 6.52 42.40
N ALA A 10 -9.77 5.45 42.08
CA ALA A 10 -8.66 5.49 41.15
C ALA A 10 -9.14 6.08 39.81
N ARG A 11 -8.54 7.20 39.41
CA ARG A 11 -8.76 7.83 38.11
C ARG A 11 -8.41 6.80 37.03
N LYS A 12 -9.43 6.30 36.31
CA LYS A 12 -9.26 5.43 35.14
C LYS A 12 -8.32 6.11 34.16
N VAL A 13 -7.09 5.57 34.03
CA VAL A 13 -6.22 5.86 32.90
C VAL A 13 -6.98 5.43 31.65
N ARG A 14 -7.09 6.33 30.67
CA ARG A 14 -7.96 6.17 29.50
C ARG A 14 -7.11 5.74 28.30
N PRO A 15 -7.08 4.45 27.89
CA PRO A 15 -6.48 4.06 26.63
C PRO A 15 -7.57 4.16 25.55
N LEU A 16 -7.77 5.33 24.95
CA LEU A 16 -8.83 5.55 23.94
C LEU A 16 -8.37 6.23 22.64
N ALA A 17 -7.13 6.72 22.58
CA ALA A 17 -6.63 7.47 21.42
C ALA A 17 -6.21 6.57 20.25
N THR A 18 -5.54 5.44 20.52
CA THR A 18 -5.05 4.51 19.48
C THR A 18 -6.19 3.84 18.71
N GLY A 19 -7.19 3.31 19.42
CA GLY A 19 -8.32 2.63 18.78
C GLY A 19 -9.22 3.55 17.96
N THR A 20 -9.25 4.86 18.24
CA THR A 20 -10.08 5.79 17.44
C THR A 20 -9.38 6.17 16.13
N ARG A 21 -8.07 6.45 16.18
CA ARG A 21 -7.27 6.74 14.98
C ARG A 21 -7.25 5.55 14.03
N GLU A 22 -7.02 4.35 14.57
CA GLU A 22 -6.98 3.13 13.78
C GLU A 22 -8.33 2.82 13.11
N ARG A 23 -9.45 2.93 13.84
CA ARG A 23 -10.78 2.76 13.22
C ARG A 23 -11.00 3.74 12.07
N LEU A 24 -10.63 5.01 12.23
CA LEU A 24 -10.77 6.01 11.17
C LEU A 24 -9.95 5.64 9.93
N ILE A 25 -8.74 5.12 10.10
CA ILE A 25 -7.88 4.65 9.01
C ILE A 25 -8.53 3.46 8.28
N LEU A 26 -8.99 2.46 9.03
CA LEU A 26 -9.58 1.25 8.44
C LEU A 26 -10.89 1.54 7.70
N GLU A 27 -11.77 2.37 8.27
CA GLU A 27 -13.02 2.77 7.62
C GLU A 27 -12.76 3.66 6.39
N ALA A 28 -11.75 4.55 6.45
CA ALA A 28 -11.34 5.35 5.31
C ALA A 28 -10.83 4.46 4.16
N GLU A 29 -9.97 3.49 4.45
CA GLU A 29 -9.48 2.53 3.46
C GLU A 29 -10.62 1.77 2.79
N ALA A 30 -11.56 1.24 3.57
CA ALA A 30 -12.72 0.52 3.05
C ALA A 30 -13.55 1.42 2.12
N LEU A 31 -13.91 2.62 2.58
CA LEU A 31 -14.69 3.57 1.80
C LEU A 31 -13.97 4.03 0.52
N PHE A 32 -12.67 4.32 0.60
CA PHE A 32 -11.86 4.68 -0.59
C PHE A 32 -11.80 3.54 -1.59
N GLY A 33 -11.67 2.29 -1.12
CA GLY A 33 -11.68 1.12 -1.98
C GLY A 33 -13.04 0.82 -2.62
N GLU A 34 -14.15 1.17 -1.96
CA GLU A 34 -15.50 0.90 -2.45
C GLU A 34 -16.07 2.01 -3.34
N ARG A 35 -15.82 3.28 -2.97
CA ARG A 35 -16.46 4.45 -3.59
C ARG A 35 -15.49 5.33 -4.38
N GLY A 36 -14.22 4.94 -4.42
CA GLY A 36 -13.15 5.79 -4.91
C GLY A 36 -12.81 6.90 -3.92
N ILE A 37 -11.67 7.54 -4.11
CA ILE A 37 -11.19 8.56 -3.17
C ILE A 37 -12.02 9.85 -3.33
N ASP A 38 -12.21 10.36 -4.56
CA ASP A 38 -12.97 11.59 -4.82
C ASP A 38 -14.45 11.51 -4.36
N GLY A 39 -15.01 10.29 -4.25
CA GLY A 39 -16.40 10.03 -3.85
C GLY A 39 -16.63 9.96 -2.33
N VAL A 40 -15.58 10.07 -1.51
CA VAL A 40 -15.67 9.91 -0.06
C VAL A 40 -15.46 11.26 0.64
N THR A 41 -16.27 11.53 1.66
CA THR A 41 -16.14 12.74 2.49
C THR A 41 -15.67 12.39 3.90
N MET A 42 -15.05 13.34 4.60
CA MET A 42 -14.65 13.15 6.00
C MET A 42 -15.85 12.79 6.89
N ARG A 43 -17.03 13.33 6.60
CA ARG A 43 -18.26 13.01 7.33
C ARG A 43 -18.65 11.53 7.19
N MET A 44 -18.60 10.99 5.97
CA MET A 44 -18.89 9.57 5.73
C MET A 44 -17.96 8.65 6.53
N ILE A 45 -16.68 9.00 6.59
CA ILE A 45 -15.69 8.24 7.36
C ILE A 45 -15.97 8.33 8.86
N CYS A 46 -16.35 9.51 9.37
CA CYS A 46 -16.73 9.66 10.78
C CYS A 46 -17.95 8.81 11.13
N GLU A 47 -18.97 8.84 10.28
CA GLU A 47 -20.19 8.06 10.45
C GLU A 47 -19.89 6.56 10.46
N ALA A 48 -19.07 6.08 9.51
CA ALA A 48 -18.62 4.69 9.45
C ALA A 48 -17.80 4.28 10.69
N ALA A 49 -16.90 5.15 11.16
CA ALA A 49 -16.09 4.92 12.35
C ALA A 49 -16.83 5.14 13.69
N ASN A 50 -18.16 5.34 13.65
CA ASN A 50 -19.02 5.66 14.79
C ASN A 50 -18.46 6.82 15.64
N GLN A 51 -17.93 7.85 14.98
CA GLN A 51 -17.42 9.07 15.59
C GLN A 51 -18.43 10.19 15.43
N LYS A 52 -18.79 10.83 16.55
CA LYS A 52 -19.84 11.86 16.60
C LYS A 52 -19.42 13.20 15.99
N PHE A 53 -18.12 13.44 15.77
CA PHE A 53 -17.60 14.75 15.37
C PHE A 53 -16.50 14.65 14.32
N ALA A 54 -16.69 15.30 13.17
CA ALA A 54 -15.66 15.42 12.13
C ALA A 54 -14.39 16.18 12.59
N GLY A 55 -14.51 17.00 13.65
CA GLY A 55 -13.38 17.70 14.24
C GLY A 55 -12.29 16.76 14.81
N SER A 56 -12.62 15.53 15.20
CA SER A 56 -11.59 14.56 15.62
C SER A 56 -10.74 14.08 14.43
N VAL A 57 -11.34 13.91 13.24
CA VAL A 57 -10.63 13.52 12.01
C VAL A 57 -9.74 14.66 11.52
N GLN A 58 -10.25 15.89 11.50
CA GLN A 58 -9.46 17.07 11.13
C GLN A 58 -8.27 17.28 12.08
N TYR A 59 -8.45 17.04 13.38
CA TYR A 59 -7.34 17.13 14.34
C TYR A 59 -6.25 16.06 14.10
N HIS A 60 -6.64 14.84 13.73
CA HIS A 60 -5.70 13.74 13.55
C HIS A 60 -5.02 13.70 12.19
N PHE A 61 -5.70 14.15 11.14
CA PHE A 61 -5.28 13.92 9.76
C PHE A 61 -5.29 15.19 8.91
N GLY A 62 -5.84 16.30 9.41
CA GLY A 62 -6.04 17.52 8.64
C GLY A 62 -7.20 17.37 7.65
N ASP A 63 -6.91 16.81 6.48
CA ASP A 63 -7.85 16.69 5.38
C ASP A 63 -7.92 15.25 4.82
N GLN A 64 -8.62 15.09 3.69
CA GLN A 64 -8.76 13.81 3.02
C GLN A 64 -7.42 13.23 2.55
N LEU A 65 -6.51 14.07 2.05
CA LEU A 65 -5.22 13.63 1.54
C LEU A 65 -4.29 13.24 2.69
N GLY A 66 -4.34 13.96 3.81
CA GLY A 66 -3.63 13.58 5.03
C GLY A 66 -4.15 12.26 5.63
N LEU A 67 -5.46 12.00 5.55
CA LEU A 67 -6.02 10.70 5.94
C LEU A 67 -5.63 9.58 4.96
N LEU A 68 -5.65 9.85 3.65
CA LEU A 68 -5.17 8.91 2.64
C LEU A 68 -3.68 8.57 2.84
N TYR A 69 -2.84 9.55 3.13
CA TYR A 69 -1.43 9.34 3.48
C TYR A 69 -1.31 8.43 4.72
N ALA A 70 -2.11 8.69 5.75
CA ALA A 70 -2.11 7.88 6.97
C ALA A 70 -2.58 6.43 6.74
N VAL A 71 -3.49 6.18 5.78
CA VAL A 71 -3.87 4.83 5.35
C VAL A 71 -2.68 4.09 4.77
N PHE A 72 -1.96 4.71 3.83
CA PHE A 72 -0.76 4.10 3.24
C PHE A 72 0.34 3.88 4.26
N GLU A 73 0.59 4.86 5.13
CA GLU A 73 1.64 4.74 6.15
C GLU A 73 1.33 3.59 7.13
N TYR A 74 0.09 3.51 7.62
CA TYR A 74 -0.35 2.42 8.49
C TYR A 74 -0.19 1.04 7.84
N ARG A 75 -0.47 0.92 6.54
CA ARG A 75 -0.30 -0.35 5.82
C ARG A 75 1.16 -0.66 5.56
N GLU A 76 1.95 0.31 5.14
CA GLU A 76 3.39 0.12 4.93
C GLU A 76 4.11 -0.30 6.23
N GLU A 77 3.72 0.23 7.39
CA GLU A 77 4.21 -0.24 8.70
C GLU A 77 3.95 -1.73 8.93
N GLN A 78 2.77 -2.24 8.52
CA GLN A 78 2.42 -3.66 8.66
C GLN A 78 3.16 -4.56 7.66
N LEU A 79 3.39 -4.06 6.45
CA LEU A 79 4.01 -4.82 5.37
C LEU A 79 5.54 -4.85 5.48
N GLN A 80 6.12 -3.83 6.11
CA GLN A 80 7.57 -3.65 6.20
C GLN A 80 8.32 -4.85 6.80
N PRO A 81 7.91 -5.47 7.93
CA PRO A 81 8.64 -6.62 8.49
C PRO A 81 8.76 -7.79 7.51
N GLN A 82 7.72 -8.04 6.70
CA GLN A 82 7.77 -9.09 5.69
C GLN A 82 8.74 -8.74 4.55
N ARG A 83 8.78 -7.48 4.12
CA ARG A 83 9.78 -7.01 3.14
C ARG A 83 11.21 -7.11 3.68
N GLU A 84 11.43 -6.75 4.94
CA GLU A 84 12.74 -6.90 5.61
C GLU A 84 13.17 -8.36 5.69
N ALA A 85 12.25 -9.28 5.98
CA ALA A 85 12.51 -10.72 5.98
C ALA A 85 12.88 -11.25 4.60
N LEU A 86 12.16 -10.85 3.54
CA LEU A 86 12.44 -11.23 2.17
C LEU A 86 13.79 -10.66 1.69
N LEU A 87 14.11 -9.41 1.99
CA LEU A 87 15.43 -8.83 1.69
C LEU A 87 16.55 -9.61 2.38
N LYS A 88 16.40 -9.93 3.67
CA LYS A 88 17.38 -10.72 4.42
C LYS A 88 17.56 -12.13 3.81
N ALA A 89 16.46 -12.79 3.44
CA ALA A 89 16.51 -14.08 2.77
C ALA A 89 17.23 -13.99 1.42
N GLY A 90 16.88 -13.00 0.60
CA GLY A 90 17.50 -12.76 -0.70
C GLY A 90 19.00 -12.47 -0.62
N ARG A 91 19.45 -11.76 0.42
CA ARG A 91 20.90 -11.56 0.71
C ARG A 91 21.59 -12.88 1.00
N LYS A 92 20.96 -13.75 1.80
CA LYS A 92 21.52 -15.05 2.17
C LYS A 92 21.60 -16.01 0.98
N THR A 93 20.63 -15.94 0.06
CA THR A 93 20.53 -16.86 -1.08
C THR A 93 21.08 -16.30 -2.39
N GLY A 94 21.58 -15.06 -2.39
CA GLY A 94 22.11 -14.40 -3.60
C GLY A 94 21.03 -14.11 -4.65
N GLN A 95 19.80 -13.78 -4.25
CA GLN A 95 18.67 -13.55 -5.16
C GLN A 95 18.35 -12.06 -5.38
N LEU A 96 19.12 -11.14 -4.80
CA LEU A 96 18.86 -9.69 -4.93
C LEU A 96 19.24 -9.11 -6.30
N ASP A 97 19.79 -9.92 -7.20
CA ASP A 97 19.96 -9.60 -8.62
C ASP A 97 18.82 -10.15 -9.50
N ASN A 98 17.98 -11.04 -8.95
CA ASN A 98 16.87 -11.64 -9.66
C ASN A 98 15.66 -10.70 -9.68
N LEU A 99 15.27 -10.26 -10.88
CA LEU A 99 14.16 -9.35 -11.10
C LEU A 99 12.83 -9.86 -10.51
N ARG A 100 12.50 -11.14 -10.72
CA ARG A 100 11.27 -11.75 -10.19
C ARG A 100 11.28 -11.75 -8.66
N TYR A 101 12.45 -11.98 -8.06
CA TYR A 101 12.60 -11.94 -6.61
C TYR A 101 12.44 -10.53 -6.03
N LEU A 102 12.94 -9.50 -6.73
CA LEU A 102 12.74 -8.12 -6.33
C LEU A 102 11.26 -7.72 -6.41
N LEU A 103 10.54 -8.11 -7.47
CA LEU A 103 9.09 -7.92 -7.55
C LEU A 103 8.36 -8.67 -6.42
N ARG A 104 8.79 -9.89 -6.09
CA ARG A 104 8.26 -10.63 -4.94
C ARG A 104 8.39 -9.82 -3.64
N ILE A 105 9.52 -9.15 -3.38
CA ILE A 105 9.67 -8.29 -2.19
C ILE A 105 8.64 -7.15 -2.19
N LEU A 106 8.37 -6.53 -3.35
CA LEU A 106 7.43 -5.41 -3.44
C LEU A 106 5.97 -5.85 -3.21
N PHE A 107 5.58 -7.00 -3.78
CA PHE A 107 4.18 -7.39 -3.94
C PHE A 107 3.72 -8.56 -3.04
N GLU A 108 4.59 -9.46 -2.60
CA GLU A 108 4.20 -10.62 -1.78
C GLU A 108 3.53 -10.22 -0.47
N PRO A 109 4.03 -9.22 0.27
CA PRO A 109 3.38 -8.84 1.52
C PRO A 109 1.95 -8.32 1.32
N ASN A 110 1.71 -7.64 0.20
CA ASN A 110 0.36 -7.22 -0.17
C ASN A 110 -0.50 -8.46 -0.41
N PHE A 111 -0.06 -9.37 -1.27
CA PHE A 111 -0.82 -10.58 -1.59
C PHE A 111 -1.09 -11.46 -0.36
N ALA A 112 -0.10 -11.66 0.50
CA ALA A 112 -0.24 -12.42 1.74
C ALA A 112 -1.31 -11.83 2.67
N MET A 113 -1.44 -10.50 2.73
CA MET A 113 -2.52 -9.87 3.50
C MET A 113 -3.92 -10.24 2.98
N TYR A 114 -4.08 -10.35 1.66
CA TYR A 114 -5.32 -10.85 1.06
C TYR A 114 -5.50 -12.34 1.34
N GLU A 115 -4.46 -13.15 1.15
CA GLU A 115 -4.50 -14.61 1.32
C GLU A 115 -4.84 -15.02 2.77
N GLU A 116 -4.26 -14.33 3.76
CA GLU A 116 -4.45 -14.64 5.18
C GLU A 116 -5.76 -14.10 5.77
N LYS A 117 -6.17 -12.89 5.35
CA LYS A 117 -7.25 -12.14 6.03
C LYS A 117 -8.46 -11.85 5.14
N GLY A 118 -8.39 -12.15 3.84
CA GLY A 118 -9.41 -11.78 2.86
C GLY A 118 -9.56 -10.28 2.65
N VAL A 119 -8.62 -9.46 3.15
CA VAL A 119 -8.72 -8.00 3.12
C VAL A 119 -8.31 -7.48 1.73
N ILE A 120 -9.33 -7.11 0.94
CA ILE A 120 -9.14 -6.55 -0.42
C ILE A 120 -9.26 -5.03 -0.48
N SER A 121 -9.76 -4.40 0.59
CA SER A 121 -10.00 -2.94 0.68
C SER A 121 -8.75 -2.13 0.37
N TYR A 122 -7.60 -2.53 0.92
CA TYR A 122 -6.33 -1.83 0.67
C TYR A 122 -5.92 -1.89 -0.81
N MET A 123 -6.04 -3.05 -1.47
CA MET A 123 -5.68 -3.18 -2.88
C MET A 123 -6.57 -2.31 -3.76
N ARG A 124 -7.88 -2.27 -3.45
CA ARG A 124 -8.83 -1.39 -4.15
C ARG A 124 -8.53 0.08 -3.92
N CYS A 125 -8.25 0.47 -2.67
CA CYS A 125 -7.86 1.83 -2.30
C CYS A 125 -6.57 2.26 -3.04
N HIS A 126 -5.54 1.40 -3.03
CA HIS A 126 -4.28 1.64 -3.71
C HIS A 126 -4.47 1.71 -5.24
N ALA A 127 -5.29 0.83 -5.82
CA ALA A 127 -5.60 0.88 -7.25
C ALA A 127 -6.30 2.19 -7.64
N ALA A 128 -7.27 2.64 -6.84
CA ALA A 128 -7.95 3.92 -7.04
C ALA A 128 -6.96 5.09 -6.92
N TYR A 129 -6.06 5.06 -5.94
CA TYR A 129 -4.99 6.05 -5.77
C TYR A 129 -4.07 6.12 -7.00
N LEU A 130 -3.56 4.98 -7.49
CA LEU A 130 -2.70 4.96 -8.68
C LEU A 130 -3.41 5.50 -9.93
N ALA A 131 -4.71 5.23 -10.07
CA ALA A 131 -5.47 5.67 -11.24
C ALA A 131 -5.83 7.16 -11.21
N THR A 132 -6.04 7.74 -10.03
CA THR A 132 -6.69 9.07 -9.90
C THR A 132 -5.86 10.12 -9.18
N HIS A 133 -5.09 9.74 -8.16
CA HIS A 133 -4.41 10.68 -7.26
C HIS A 133 -2.91 10.74 -7.52
N ARG A 134 -2.27 9.58 -7.78
CA ARG A 134 -0.85 9.52 -8.14
C ARG A 134 -0.52 10.37 -9.37
N PRO A 135 -1.29 10.34 -10.48
CA PRO A 135 -1.01 11.17 -11.65
C PRO A 135 -1.20 12.68 -11.40
N ARG A 136 -1.96 13.05 -10.36
CA ARG A 136 -2.15 14.44 -9.92
C ARG A 136 -1.02 14.92 -8.99
N GLY A 137 0.00 14.10 -8.74
CA GLY A 137 1.14 14.44 -7.89
C GLY A 137 0.87 14.30 -6.39
N VAL A 138 -0.20 13.60 -5.98
CA VAL A 138 -0.42 13.29 -4.57
C VAL A 138 0.70 12.34 -4.09
N PRO A 139 1.38 12.65 -2.97
CA PRO A 139 2.50 11.84 -2.49
C PRO A 139 2.06 10.58 -1.77
N HIS A 140 2.83 9.51 -1.94
CA HIS A 140 2.80 8.31 -1.13
C HIS A 140 3.90 8.40 -0.04
N PRO A 141 3.77 7.75 1.13
CA PRO A 141 4.80 7.75 2.17
C PRO A 141 6.21 7.35 1.70
N VAL A 142 6.30 6.58 0.62
CA VAL A 142 7.58 6.20 -0.01
C VAL A 142 8.34 7.41 -0.57
N ASP A 143 7.63 8.40 -1.13
CA ASP A 143 8.23 9.58 -1.74
C ASP A 143 8.82 10.53 -0.69
N GLN A 144 8.26 10.51 0.52
CA GLN A 144 8.66 11.39 1.62
C GLN A 144 9.64 10.75 2.59
N GLY A 145 10.17 9.58 2.26
CA GLY A 145 11.19 8.97 3.10
C GLY A 145 10.66 8.34 4.39
N SER A 146 9.34 8.10 4.52
CA SER A 146 8.75 7.54 5.76
C SER A 146 9.51 6.28 6.23
N PRO A 147 9.80 6.14 7.54
CA PRO A 147 10.45 4.94 8.07
C PRO A 147 9.72 3.64 7.73
N ALA A 148 8.39 3.71 7.59
CA ALA A 148 7.49 2.62 7.23
C ALA A 148 7.81 1.99 5.85
N THR A 149 8.53 2.70 5.00
CA THR A 149 8.80 2.28 3.61
C THR A 149 10.29 1.98 3.37
N ARG A 150 11.13 1.89 4.42
CA ARG A 150 12.58 1.68 4.27
C ARG A 150 12.92 0.44 3.43
N ALA A 151 12.33 -0.71 3.75
CA ALA A 151 12.56 -1.95 3.01
C ALA A 151 11.99 -1.90 1.58
N LEU A 152 10.84 -1.23 1.41
CA LEU A 152 10.26 -0.98 0.09
C LEU A 152 11.22 -0.17 -0.78
N ARG A 153 11.75 0.95 -0.27
CA ARG A 153 12.72 1.79 -0.97
C ARG A 153 13.98 1.04 -1.33
N GLU A 154 14.53 0.24 -0.42
CA GLU A 154 15.71 -0.58 -0.70
C GLU A 154 15.47 -1.55 -1.87
N ALA A 155 14.32 -2.24 -1.88
CA ALA A 155 13.95 -3.13 -2.96
C ALA A 155 13.73 -2.38 -4.29
N MET A 156 13.14 -1.18 -4.25
CA MET A 156 12.99 -0.32 -5.43
C MET A 156 14.34 0.14 -5.98
N THR A 157 15.30 0.54 -5.15
CA THR A 157 16.66 0.89 -5.59
C THR A 157 17.36 -0.30 -6.27
N LEU A 158 17.23 -1.50 -5.70
CA LEU A 158 17.79 -2.72 -6.30
C LEU A 158 17.13 -3.03 -7.65
N LEU A 159 15.80 -2.85 -7.74
CA LEU A 159 15.03 -3.05 -8.96
C LEU A 159 15.44 -2.06 -10.06
N GLU A 160 15.54 -0.77 -9.73
CA GLU A 160 16.01 0.27 -10.63
C GLU A 160 17.41 -0.02 -11.19
N ALA A 161 18.31 -0.54 -10.35
CA ALA A 161 19.65 -0.95 -10.79
C ALA A 161 19.62 -2.13 -11.79
N ARG A 162 18.56 -2.94 -11.83
CA ARG A 162 18.35 -3.99 -12.86
C ARG A 162 17.72 -3.44 -14.13
N LEU A 163 16.98 -2.34 -14.00
CA LEU A 163 16.27 -1.68 -15.10
C LEU A 163 17.06 -0.50 -15.69
N ALA A 164 18.32 -0.32 -15.31
CA ALA A 164 19.14 0.83 -15.72
C ALA A 164 19.19 1.05 -17.24
N ALA A 165 19.16 -0.02 -18.04
CA ALA A 165 19.13 0.06 -19.49
C ALA A 165 17.87 0.74 -20.07
N LEU A 166 16.78 0.81 -19.31
CA LEU A 166 15.54 1.50 -19.70
C LEU A 166 15.60 3.01 -19.46
N GLY A 167 16.51 3.47 -18.60
CA GLY A 167 16.49 4.82 -18.03
C GLY A 167 15.45 4.97 -16.91
N PRO A 168 15.66 5.93 -16.00
CA PRO A 168 14.88 6.04 -14.77
C PRO A 168 13.40 6.38 -15.01
N GLN A 169 13.08 7.21 -16.01
CA GLN A 169 11.70 7.60 -16.28
C GLN A 169 10.86 6.42 -16.77
N LEU A 170 11.39 5.64 -17.71
CA LEU A 170 10.67 4.48 -18.23
C LEU A 170 10.60 3.34 -17.19
N ALA A 171 11.66 3.14 -16.41
CA ALA A 171 11.64 2.16 -15.32
C ALA A 171 10.57 2.49 -14.27
N ALA A 172 10.50 3.74 -13.83
CA ALA A 172 9.48 4.20 -12.88
C ALA A 172 8.06 4.05 -13.44
N PHE A 173 7.83 4.49 -14.68
CA PHE A 173 6.53 4.34 -15.34
C PHE A 173 6.10 2.87 -15.44
N ARG A 174 7.02 1.98 -15.82
CA ARG A 174 6.71 0.54 -15.88
C ARG A 174 6.47 -0.08 -14.52
N LEU A 175 7.16 0.38 -13.48
CA LEU A 175 6.89 -0.05 -12.12
C LEU A 175 5.46 0.31 -11.70
N GLU A 176 4.99 1.51 -12.05
CA GLU A 176 3.58 1.90 -11.85
C GLU A 176 2.63 1.03 -12.68
N CYS A 177 2.95 0.73 -13.95
CA CYS A 177 2.11 -0.15 -14.78
C CYS A 177 1.99 -1.58 -14.21
N VAL A 178 3.10 -2.20 -13.80
CA VAL A 178 3.04 -3.55 -13.22
C VAL A 178 2.41 -3.53 -11.83
N GLY A 179 2.57 -2.44 -11.06
CA GLY A 179 1.85 -2.22 -9.82
C GLY A 179 0.33 -2.16 -10.04
N ALA A 180 -0.13 -1.43 -11.06
CA ALA A 180 -1.53 -1.40 -11.45
C ALA A 180 -2.03 -2.78 -11.91
N MET A 181 -1.22 -3.51 -12.70
CA MET A 181 -1.54 -4.88 -13.13
C MET A 181 -1.72 -5.82 -11.93
N PHE A 182 -0.84 -5.74 -10.93
CA PHE A 182 -0.96 -6.50 -9.69
C PHE A 182 -2.23 -6.18 -8.92
N LEU A 183 -2.45 -4.89 -8.62
CA LEU A 183 -3.58 -4.45 -7.80
C LEU A 183 -4.94 -4.77 -8.44
N GLN A 184 -5.05 -4.56 -9.76
CA GLN A 184 -6.26 -4.89 -10.51
C GLN A 184 -6.45 -6.39 -10.63
N GLY A 185 -5.38 -7.14 -10.92
CA GLY A 185 -5.47 -8.59 -11.02
C GLY A 185 -5.91 -9.22 -9.70
N VAL A 186 -5.33 -8.82 -8.56
CA VAL A 186 -5.74 -9.33 -7.23
C VAL A 186 -7.20 -8.96 -6.94
N THR A 187 -7.63 -7.75 -7.30
CA THR A 187 -9.03 -7.31 -7.14
C THR A 187 -9.99 -8.16 -7.99
N GLN A 188 -9.60 -8.49 -9.22
CA GLN A 188 -10.40 -9.33 -10.12
C GLN A 188 -10.45 -10.78 -9.62
N TYR A 189 -9.31 -11.35 -9.25
CA TYR A 189 -9.22 -12.69 -8.67
C TYR A 189 -10.07 -12.81 -7.41
N ALA A 190 -9.96 -11.87 -6.48
CA ALA A 190 -10.74 -11.85 -5.25
C ALA A 190 -12.26 -11.77 -5.49
N SER A 191 -12.68 -11.15 -6.60
CA SER A 191 -14.10 -11.03 -6.94
C SER A 191 -14.66 -12.31 -7.57
N SER A 192 -13.80 -13.18 -8.12
CA SER A 192 -14.21 -14.38 -8.86
C SER A 192 -13.08 -15.42 -8.96
N PRO A 193 -12.65 -16.05 -7.84
CA PRO A 193 -11.47 -16.94 -7.84
C PRO A 193 -11.62 -18.13 -8.79
N GLU A 194 -12.80 -18.74 -8.81
CA GLU A 194 -13.16 -19.91 -9.65
C GLU A 194 -12.94 -19.65 -11.15
N HIS A 195 -13.09 -18.41 -11.61
CA HIS A 195 -12.99 -18.07 -13.04
C HIS A 195 -11.58 -18.25 -13.60
N SER A 196 -10.56 -18.19 -12.73
CA SER A 196 -9.18 -18.42 -13.14
C SER A 196 -8.83 -19.90 -13.31
N GLY A 197 -9.57 -20.80 -12.64
CA GLY A 197 -9.17 -22.21 -12.50
C GLY A 197 -7.85 -22.41 -11.74
N MET A 198 -7.35 -21.38 -11.05
CA MET A 198 -6.07 -21.39 -10.34
C MET A 198 -6.27 -21.26 -8.83
N THR A 199 -5.42 -21.95 -8.06
CA THR A 199 -5.25 -21.65 -6.64
C THR A 199 -4.67 -20.25 -6.44
N ALA A 200 -4.86 -19.64 -5.27
CA ALA A 200 -4.36 -18.30 -4.95
C ALA A 200 -2.84 -18.19 -5.19
N ARG A 201 -2.09 -19.21 -4.76
CA ARG A 201 -0.64 -19.29 -4.97
C ARG A 201 -0.25 -19.36 -6.45
N GLN A 202 -0.92 -20.20 -7.24
CA GLN A 202 -0.66 -20.31 -8.68
C GLN A 202 -0.92 -18.99 -9.40
N PHE A 203 -2.04 -18.33 -9.08
CA PHE A 203 -2.39 -17.03 -9.62
C PHE A 203 -1.32 -15.97 -9.30
N TYR A 204 -0.85 -15.92 -8.04
CA TYR A 204 0.18 -14.96 -7.66
C TYR A 204 1.53 -15.24 -8.34
N ASP A 205 1.91 -16.51 -8.49
CA ASP A 205 3.14 -16.87 -9.21
C ASP A 205 3.07 -16.52 -10.69
N ASP A 206 1.95 -16.79 -11.35
CA ASP A 206 1.70 -16.40 -12.75
C ASP A 206 1.73 -14.87 -12.92
N MET A 207 1.09 -14.15 -12.00
CA MET A 207 1.11 -12.69 -11.99
C MET A 207 2.52 -12.14 -11.86
N LEU A 208 3.35 -12.68 -10.97
CA LEU A 208 4.76 -12.29 -10.87
C LEU A 208 5.53 -12.58 -12.16
N ASP A 209 5.26 -13.70 -12.83
CA ASP A 209 5.90 -14.03 -14.11
C ASP A 209 5.50 -13.03 -15.20
N MET A 210 4.21 -12.72 -15.33
CA MET A 210 3.70 -11.69 -16.24
C MET A 210 4.34 -10.32 -15.97
N MET A 211 4.41 -9.91 -14.70
CA MET A 211 5.03 -8.63 -14.30
C MET A 211 6.53 -8.60 -14.62
N THR A 212 7.24 -9.70 -14.37
CA THR A 212 8.67 -9.83 -14.63
C THR A 212 8.97 -9.65 -16.12
N GLN A 213 8.16 -10.26 -16.99
CA GLN A 213 8.28 -10.08 -18.43
C GLN A 213 7.93 -8.64 -18.84
N ALA A 214 6.79 -8.12 -18.37
CA ALA A 214 6.32 -6.77 -18.74
C ALA A 214 7.32 -5.67 -18.38
N ILE A 215 7.95 -5.74 -17.20
CA ILE A 215 8.86 -4.68 -16.74
C ILE A 215 10.23 -4.73 -17.44
N SER A 216 10.69 -5.91 -17.87
CA SER A 216 12.06 -6.12 -18.38
C SER A 216 12.24 -5.94 -19.89
N VAL A 217 11.18 -6.01 -20.70
CA VAL A 217 11.29 -5.97 -22.17
C VAL A 217 11.98 -4.69 -22.65
N LEU A 218 13.07 -4.78 -23.41
CA LEU A 218 13.73 -3.59 -23.94
C LEU A 218 12.83 -2.86 -24.99
N PRO A 219 12.84 -1.51 -25.04
CA PRO A 219 12.12 -0.76 -26.06
C PRO A 219 12.63 -1.12 -27.46
N ARG A 220 11.73 -1.31 -28.42
CA ARG A 220 12.10 -1.53 -29.83
C ARG A 220 12.74 -0.30 -30.48
N THR A 221 12.54 0.87 -29.89
CA THR A 221 13.12 2.15 -30.32
C THR A 221 13.34 2.98 -29.04
N PRO A 222 14.49 3.67 -28.88
CA PRO A 222 14.72 4.49 -27.70
C PRO A 222 13.61 5.55 -27.55
N PRO A 223 13.10 5.79 -26.33
CA PRO A 223 12.05 6.77 -26.10
C PRO A 223 12.53 8.15 -26.58
N ARG A 224 11.74 8.81 -27.43
CA ARG A 224 11.99 10.21 -27.78
C ARG A 224 11.76 11.04 -26.53
N VAL A 225 12.79 11.76 -26.08
CA VAL A 225 12.65 12.73 -24.99
C VAL A 225 11.69 13.81 -25.49
N CYS A 226 10.56 13.98 -24.80
CA CYS A 226 9.65 15.08 -25.08
C CYS A 226 10.35 16.37 -24.63
N GLY A 227 11.02 17.05 -25.55
CA GLY A 227 11.87 18.21 -25.25
C GLY A 227 12.65 18.76 -26.45
N ASP A 228 12.96 17.91 -27.45
CA ASP A 228 13.56 18.37 -28.69
C ASP A 228 12.47 18.59 -29.75
N SER A 229 11.78 19.72 -29.66
CA SER A 229 11.02 20.28 -30.78
C SER A 229 11.41 21.75 -30.89
N ALA A 230 12.03 22.03 -32.04
CA ALA A 230 12.44 23.35 -32.52
C ALA A 230 11.29 24.35 -32.59
#